data_AF-A0A9D2G4V3-F1
#
_entry.id   AF-A0A9D2G4V3-F1
#
_cell.length_a   1.000
_cell.length_b   1.000
_cell.length_c   1.000
_cell.angle_alpha   90.00
_cell.angle_beta   90.00
_cell.angle_gamma   90.00
#
_symmetry.space_group_name_H-M   'P 1'
#
loop_
_entity.id
_entity.type
_entity.pdbx_description
1 polymer ?
#
loop_
_entity_poly.entity_id
_entity_poly.type
_entity_poly.pdbx_seq_one_letter_code
_entity_poly.pdbx_strand_id
1 'polypeptide(L)'
;MEERRILGYFSDRSKLAEALLACRRCGIGEEETAVEEFSVPLRRGRRFPYELSYEFSLRRGENVEDFYDIFGPQKSRWQCLRLKRRLQRSHPRFRPAEGKEYTQSYDGFWIERYEIDKLYSVLERK
;
A
#
# COMPACT_ATOMS: atom_id res chain seq x y z
N MET A 1 -5.74 -12.28 9.49
CA MET A 1 -5.95 -11.00 8.78
C MET A 1 -5.65 -11.25 7.31
N GLU A 2 -6.48 -10.76 6.39
CA GLU A 2 -6.20 -10.90 4.95
C GLU A 2 -5.12 -9.88 4.56
N GLU A 3 -4.02 -10.38 4.01
CA GLU A 3 -2.90 -9.56 3.55
C GLU A 3 -3.35 -8.75 2.32
N ARG A 4 -3.46 -7.42 2.47
CA ARG A 4 -3.78 -6.52 1.36
C ARG A 4 -2.50 -6.08 0.70
N ARG A 5 -2.38 -6.31 -0.61
CA ARG A 5 -1.22 -5.89 -1.41
C ARG A 5 -1.67 -4.99 -2.55
N ILE A 6 -0.94 -3.90 -2.79
CA ILE A 6 -1.14 -3.11 -4.01
C ILE A 6 -0.52 -3.83 -5.20
N LEU A 7 -1.38 -4.14 -6.18
CA LEU A 7 -0.96 -4.78 -7.43
C LEU A 7 -0.43 -3.75 -8.45
N GLY A 8 -0.81 -2.48 -8.34
CA GLY A 8 -0.28 -1.43 -9.21
C GLY A 8 -1.18 -0.20 -9.27
N TYR A 9 -0.71 0.80 -10.00
CA TYR A 9 -1.47 2.01 -10.31
C TYR A 9 -1.58 2.15 -11.83
N PHE A 10 -2.78 2.42 -12.33
CA PHE A 10 -3.07 2.46 -13.76
C PHE A 10 -3.63 3.84 -14.13
N SER A 11 -3.15 4.43 -15.21
CA SER A 11 -3.56 5.78 -15.60
C SER A 11 -4.95 5.83 -16.24
N ASP A 12 -5.42 4.70 -16.76
CA ASP A 12 -6.71 4.61 -17.45
C ASP A 12 -7.38 3.25 -17.29
N ARG A 13 -8.65 3.21 -17.69
CA ARG A 13 -9.50 2.02 -17.61
C ARG A 13 -9.06 0.88 -18.52
N SER A 14 -8.39 1.16 -19.64
CA SER A 14 -7.88 0.14 -20.56
C SER A 14 -6.73 -0.62 -19.90
N LYS A 15 -5.78 0.10 -19.31
CA LYS A 15 -4.63 -0.48 -18.60
C LYS A 15 -5.05 -1.24 -17.35
N LEU A 16 -6.04 -0.72 -16.62
CA LEU A 16 -6.65 -1.45 -15.52
C LEU A 16 -7.29 -2.76 -15.99
N ALA A 17 -8.04 -2.75 -17.10
CA ALA A 17 -8.69 -3.96 -17.62
C ALA A 17 -7.67 -5.02 -18.06
N GLU A 18 -6.57 -4.61 -18.71
CA GLU A 18 -5.44 -5.50 -19.03
C GLU A 18 -4.86 -6.17 -17.76
N ALA A 19 -4.67 -5.39 -16.70
CA ALA A 19 -4.14 -5.87 -15.43
C ALA A 19 -5.10 -6.84 -14.71
N LEU A 20 -6.40 -6.52 -14.65
CA LEU A 20 -7.41 -7.40 -14.06
C LEU A 20 -7.52 -8.72 -14.83
N LEU A 21 -7.42 -8.69 -16.16
CA LEU A 21 -7.39 -9.91 -16.97
C LEU A 21 -6.16 -10.77 -16.64
N ALA A 22 -5.00 -10.16 -16.44
CA ALA A 22 -3.79 -10.87 -16.01
C ALA A 22 -3.97 -11.50 -14.62
N CYS A 23 -4.58 -10.78 -13.66
CA CYS A 23 -4.90 -11.31 -12.33
C CYS A 23 -5.77 -12.57 -12.42
N ARG A 24 -6.85 -12.53 -13.22
CA ARG A 24 -7.75 -13.68 -13.44
C ARG A 24 -7.02 -14.88 -14.03
N ARG A 25 -6.12 -14.65 -15.00
CA ARG A 25 -5.29 -15.72 -15.60
C ARG A 25 -4.36 -16.39 -14.59
N CYS A 26 -3.99 -15.67 -13.52
CA CYS A 26 -3.18 -16.18 -12.42
C CYS A 26 -4.04 -16.72 -11.25
N GLY A 27 -5.35 -16.85 -11.44
CA GLY A 27 -6.26 -17.41 -10.44
C GLY A 27 -6.63 -16.45 -9.30
N ILE A 28 -6.44 -15.14 -9.48
CA ILE A 28 -6.93 -14.12 -8.55
C ILE A 28 -8.34 -13.71 -9.00
N GLY A 29 -9.34 -14.03 -8.18
CA GLY A 29 -10.76 -13.79 -8.45
C GLY A 29 -11.17 -12.32 -8.37
N GLU A 30 -12.39 -11.99 -8.80
CA GLU A 30 -12.91 -10.62 -8.70
C GLU A 30 -13.10 -10.21 -7.23
N GLU A 31 -13.55 -11.16 -6.40
CA GLU A 31 -13.72 -11.04 -4.96
C GLU A 31 -12.41 -10.81 -4.18
N GLU A 32 -11.27 -11.20 -4.76
CA GLU A 32 -9.93 -11.00 -4.19
C GLU A 32 -9.29 -9.66 -4.64
N THR A 33 -9.95 -8.93 -5.55
CA THR A 33 -9.45 -7.66 -6.08
C THR A 33 -10.35 -6.49 -5.70
N ALA A 34 -9.73 -5.37 -5.36
CA ALA A 34 -10.43 -4.10 -5.16
C ALA A 34 -9.78 -3.02 -6.02
N VAL A 35 -10.60 -2.14 -6.58
CA VAL A 35 -10.16 -0.98 -7.35
C VAL A 35 -10.62 0.29 -6.65
N GLU A 36 -9.69 1.19 -6.37
CA GLU A 36 -9.97 2.51 -5.83
C GLU A 36 -9.41 3.58 -6.78
N GLU A 37 -10.20 4.64 -7.02
CA GLU A 37 -9.80 5.75 -7.87
C GLU A 37 -9.16 6.87 -7.04
N PHE A 38 -8.03 7.40 -7.52
CA PHE A 38 -7.32 8.49 -6.88
C PHE A 38 -7.00 9.61 -7.87
N SER A 39 -7.12 10.86 -7.41
CA SER A 39 -6.58 12.01 -8.12
C SER A 39 -5.19 12.34 -7.61
N VAL A 40 -4.16 12.02 -8.39
CA VAL A 40 -2.76 12.32 -8.06
C VAL A 40 -2.19 13.31 -9.09
N PRO A 41 -1.93 14.57 -8.72
CA PRO A 41 -1.39 15.56 -9.65
C PRO A 41 0.10 15.29 -9.89
N LEU A 42 0.39 14.42 -10.85
CA LEU A 42 1.75 14.12 -11.31
C LEU A 42 2.19 15.19 -12.32
N ARG A 43 3.46 15.62 -12.21
CA ARG A 43 4.05 16.49 -13.24
C ARG A 43 4.20 15.70 -14.54
N ARG A 44 4.06 16.38 -15.68
CA ARG A 44 4.28 15.80 -17.02
C ARG A 44 5.61 15.02 -17.05
N GLY A 45 5.56 13.76 -17.48
CA GLY A 45 6.72 12.86 -17.55
C GLY A 45 7.08 12.12 -16.24
N ARG A 46 6.42 12.42 -15.11
CA ARG A 46 6.58 11.58 -13.90
C ARG A 46 5.67 10.36 -13.99
N ARG A 47 6.28 9.18 -13.96
CA ARG A 47 5.61 7.87 -14.07
C ARG A 47 5.49 7.13 -12.74
N PHE A 48 5.75 7.81 -11.62
CA PHE A 48 5.87 7.15 -10.31
C PHE A 48 5.08 7.86 -9.21
N PRO A 49 3.92 7.33 -8.80
CA PRO A 49 3.37 7.57 -7.46
C PRO A 49 4.23 6.93 -6.37
N TYR A 50 4.05 7.45 -5.16
CA TYR A 50 4.66 6.94 -3.94
C TYR A 50 3.55 6.55 -2.97
N GLU A 51 3.58 5.32 -2.50
CA GLU A 51 2.64 4.83 -1.51
C GLU A 51 3.25 5.01 -0.12
N LEU A 52 2.44 5.36 0.87
CA LEU A 52 2.80 5.21 2.27
C LEU A 52 1.98 4.05 2.81
N SER A 53 2.63 3.13 3.50
CA SER A 53 1.97 2.03 4.20
C SER A 53 2.46 1.96 5.64
N TYR A 54 1.64 1.36 6.50
CA TYR A 54 1.89 1.24 7.93
C TYR A 54 1.45 -0.13 8.43
N GLU A 55 2.30 -0.77 9.21
CA GLU A 55 2.05 -2.07 9.82
C GLU A 55 2.64 -2.13 11.21
N PHE A 56 1.93 -2.77 12.12
CA PHE A 56 2.44 -3.19 13.42
C PHE A 56 1.65 -4.38 13.94
N SER A 57 2.25 -5.14 14.84
CA SER A 57 1.58 -6.23 15.54
C SER A 57 1.52 -5.95 17.03
N LEU A 58 0.46 -6.41 17.70
CA LEU A 58 0.33 -6.44 19.16
C LEU A 58 0.36 -7.88 19.63
N ARG A 59 1.28 -8.20 20.56
CA ARG A 59 1.32 -9.51 21.20
C ARG A 59 0.56 -9.49 22.52
N ARG A 60 -0.38 -10.42 22.69
CA ARG A 60 -1.15 -10.63 23.93
C ARG A 60 -1.08 -12.11 24.32
N GLY A 61 -0.05 -12.46 25.08
CA GLY A 61 0.27 -13.86 25.38
C GLY A 61 0.77 -14.58 24.12
N GLU A 62 0.13 -15.68 23.77
CA GLU A 62 0.42 -16.44 22.53
C GLU A 62 -0.26 -15.86 21.29
N ASN A 63 -1.20 -14.92 21.46
CA ASN A 63 -1.93 -14.32 20.35
C ASN A 63 -1.16 -13.12 19.78
N VAL A 64 -1.05 -13.06 18.46
CA VAL A 64 -0.55 -11.91 17.71
C VAL A 64 -1.69 -11.32 16.89
N GLU A 65 -1.91 -10.03 17.06
CA GLU A 65 -2.89 -9.27 16.27
C GLU A 65 -2.13 -8.28 15.38
N ASP A 66 -2.23 -8.47 14.07
CA ASP A 66 -1.60 -7.60 13.08
C ASP A 66 -2.54 -6.43 12.75
N PHE A 67 -1.95 -5.29 12.43
CA PHE A 67 -2.65 -4.08 12.02
C PHE A 67 -1.95 -3.52 10.80
N TYR A 68 -2.73 -3.20 9.77
CA TYR A 68 -2.20 -2.74 8.49
C TYR A 68 -3.07 -1.63 7.89
N ASP A 69 -2.43 -0.55 7.42
CA ASP A 69 -3.07 0.57 6.75
C ASP A 69 -2.27 0.96 5.48
N ILE A 70 -2.95 1.01 4.33
CA ILE A 70 -2.44 1.60 3.09
C ILE A 70 -3.02 2.99 2.92
N PHE A 71 -2.17 3.97 2.62
CA PHE A 71 -2.62 5.33 2.32
C PHE A 71 -2.61 5.58 0.82
N GLY A 72 -3.57 6.38 0.36
CA GLY A 72 -3.66 6.75 -1.05
C GLY A 72 -2.35 7.33 -1.62
N PRO A 73 -2.06 7.10 -2.91
CA PRO A 73 -0.81 7.45 -3.54
C PRO A 73 -0.49 8.95 -3.48
N GLN A 74 0.79 9.26 -3.27
CA GLN A 74 1.32 10.60 -3.20
C GLN A 74 2.23 10.90 -4.40
N LYS A 75 2.38 12.17 -4.78
CA LYS A 75 3.19 12.56 -5.96
C LYS A 75 4.70 12.55 -5.70
N SER A 76 5.11 12.32 -4.45
CA SER A 76 6.51 12.35 -4.01
C SER A 76 6.72 11.70 -2.65
N ARG A 77 7.90 11.13 -2.41
CA ARG A 77 8.35 10.66 -1.09
C ARG A 77 8.20 11.72 0.01
N TRP A 78 8.46 12.99 -0.30
CA TRP A 78 8.32 14.08 0.68
C TRP A 78 6.87 14.26 1.17
N GLN A 79 5.90 14.09 0.28
CA GLN A 79 4.49 14.12 0.67
C GLN A 79 4.12 12.93 1.56
N CYS A 80 4.62 11.73 1.28
CA CYS A 80 4.46 10.58 2.19
C CYS A 80 5.05 10.88 3.58
N LEU A 81 6.25 11.46 3.65
CA LEU A 81 6.85 11.84 4.94
C LEU A 81 6.04 12.91 5.67
N ARG A 82 5.48 13.88 4.95
CA ARG A 82 4.57 14.88 5.53
C ARG A 82 3.28 14.22 6.05
N LEU A 83 2.71 13.29 5.30
CA LEU A 83 1.54 12.51 5.69
C LEU A 83 1.83 11.69 6.95
N LYS A 84 2.92 10.92 6.98
CA LYS A 84 3.41 10.18 8.15
C LYS A 84 3.49 11.05 9.40
N ARG A 85 4.16 12.20 9.32
CA ARG A 85 4.26 13.15 10.44
C ARG A 85 2.89 13.67 10.90
N ARG A 86 1.99 13.94 9.96
CA ARG A 86 0.61 14.36 10.27
C ARG A 86 -0.12 13.25 11.02
N LEU A 87 -0.07 12.02 10.52
CA LEU A 87 -0.71 10.85 11.12
C LEU A 87 -0.19 10.58 12.53
N GLN A 88 1.13 10.61 12.73
CA GLN A 88 1.76 10.46 14.05
C GLN A 88 1.33 11.57 15.02
N ARG A 89 1.10 12.80 14.54
CA ARG A 89 0.60 13.90 15.39
C ARG A 89 -0.88 13.74 15.73
N SER A 90 -1.73 13.41 14.75
CA SER A 90 -3.19 13.45 14.90
C SER A 90 -3.80 12.16 15.44
N HIS A 91 -3.17 10.99 15.25
CA HIS A 91 -3.71 9.72 15.75
C HIS A 91 -2.67 8.94 16.56
N PRO A 92 -2.93 8.68 17.85
CA PRO A 92 -2.03 7.89 18.70
C PRO A 92 -1.70 6.49 18.16
N ARG A 93 -2.61 5.87 17.38
CA ARG A 93 -2.39 4.54 16.78
C ARG A 93 -1.17 4.48 15.85
N PHE A 94 -0.74 5.61 15.29
CA PHE A 94 0.41 5.68 14.39
C PHE A 94 1.71 6.07 15.09
N ARG A 95 1.67 6.36 16.39
CA ARG A 95 2.86 6.69 17.16
C ARG A 95 3.58 5.39 17.58
N PRO A 96 4.92 5.39 17.61
CA PRO A 96 5.67 4.38 18.33
C PRO A 96 5.17 4.27 19.76
N ALA A 97 4.94 3.05 20.23
CA ALA A 97 4.48 2.76 21.58
C ALA A 97 5.06 1.42 22.01
N GLU A 98 5.25 1.27 23.32
CA GLU A 98 5.62 0.00 23.93
C GLU A 98 4.54 -1.06 23.65
N GLY A 99 4.97 -2.28 23.36
CA GLY A 99 4.08 -3.39 22.98
C GLY A 99 3.69 -3.46 21.50
N LYS A 100 4.10 -2.50 20.67
CA LYS A 100 4.01 -2.62 19.20
C LYS A 100 5.28 -3.24 18.64
N GLU A 101 5.12 -4.31 17.90
CA GLU A 101 6.18 -4.96 17.11
C GLU A 101 6.09 -4.47 15.67
N TYR A 102 7.22 -4.12 15.06
CA TYR A 102 7.26 -3.63 13.68
C TYR A 102 8.18 -4.50 12.84
N THR A 103 7.70 -4.94 11.68
CA THR A 103 8.45 -5.82 10.76
C THR A 103 9.27 -5.01 9.76
N GLN A 104 8.65 -4.02 9.11
CA GLN A 104 9.23 -3.33 7.95
C GLN A 104 10.17 -2.17 8.32
N SER A 105 9.91 -1.48 9.44
CA SER A 105 10.71 -0.33 9.87
C SER A 105 10.54 -0.05 11.37
N TYR A 106 11.41 0.79 11.93
CA TYR A 106 11.41 1.10 13.38
C TYR A 106 10.12 1.76 13.90
N ASP A 107 9.30 2.33 13.01
CA ASP A 107 8.03 2.97 13.36
C ASP A 107 6.87 2.48 12.50
N GLY A 108 7.01 1.29 11.92
CA GLY A 108 5.97 0.62 11.15
C GLY A 108 5.66 1.22 9.79
N PHE A 109 6.16 2.43 9.47
CA PHE A 109 5.90 3.06 8.18
C PHE A 109 6.98 2.73 7.14
N TRP A 110 6.56 2.44 5.91
CA TRP A 110 7.45 2.39 4.75
C TRP A 110 6.83 3.09 3.55
N ILE A 111 7.68 3.40 2.57
CA ILE A 111 7.28 4.11 1.35
C ILE A 111 7.76 3.32 0.15
N GLU A 112 6.81 2.92 -0.67
CA GLU A 112 7.07 2.22 -1.93
C GLU A 112 6.89 3.16 -3.12
N ARG A 113 7.51 2.79 -4.23
CA ARG A 113 7.46 3.54 -5.48
C ARG A 113 6.98 2.60 -6.57
N TYR A 114 5.84 2.92 -7.15
CA TYR A 114 5.24 2.12 -8.21
C TYR A 114 5.37 2.84 -9.54
N GLU A 115 5.65 2.10 -10.61
CA GLU A 115 5.53 2.60 -11.97
C GLU A 115 4.06 2.52 -12.42
N ILE A 116 3.55 3.60 -13.02
CA ILE A 116 2.20 3.62 -13.60
C ILE A 116 2.13 2.66 -14.78
N ASP A 117 1.00 1.97 -14.89
CA ASP A 117 0.69 0.96 -15.90
C ASP A 117 1.58 -0.30 -15.81
N LYS A 118 2.15 -0.54 -14.64
CA LYS A 118 2.88 -1.76 -14.34
C LYS A 118 2.17 -2.56 -13.25
N LEU A 119 1.96 -3.84 -13.53
CA LEU A 119 1.40 -4.82 -12.60
C LEU A 119 2.53 -5.48 -11.79
N TYR A 120 2.34 -5.54 -10.48
CA TYR A 120 3.24 -6.09 -9.48
C TYR A 120 2.52 -7.22 -8.73
N SER A 121 3.28 -8.10 -8.07
CA SER A 121 2.78 -9.08 -7.09
C SER A 121 1.78 -10.13 -7.61
N VAL A 122 1.61 -10.29 -8.93
CA VAL A 122 0.79 -11.35 -9.56
C VAL A 122 1.65 -12.55 -10.01
N LEU A 123 2.98 -12.46 -9.91
CA LEU A 123 3.93 -13.44 -10.49
C LEU A 123 4.42 -14.53 -9.52
N GLU A 124 3.88 -14.64 -8.30
CA GLU A 124 4.44 -15.52 -7.26
C GLU A 124 3.61 -16.79 -6.92
N ARG A 125 2.65 -17.20 -7.75
CA ARG A 125 2.09 -18.56 -7.65
C ARG A 125 2.67 -19.45 -8.75
N LYS A 126 3.78 -20.10 -8.44
CA LYS A 126 4.24 -21.33 -9.13
C LYS A 126 3.84 -22.53 -8.31
#